data_AF-A0AAV1UUJ6-F1
#
_entry.id   AF-A0AAV1UUJ6-F1
#
_cell.length_a   1.000
_cell.length_b   1.000
_cell.length_c   1.000
_cell.angle_alpha   90.00
_cell.angle_beta   90.00
_cell.angle_gamma   90.00
#
_symmetry.space_group_name_H-M   'P 1'
#
loop_
_entity.id
_entity.type
_entity.pdbx_description
1 polymer ?
#
loop_
_entity_poly.entity_id
_entity_poly.type
_entity_poly.pdbx_seq_one_letter_code
_entity_poly.pdbx_strand_id
1 'polypeptide(L)'
;MAPTPVIGRKKQRFNVHWYVVQQQLPLEEVLLLVQNEVQSKTLNGVTVRHAVDSFYFYCAQQAEKNALSDAFRRQVLLYFDQELFDDDSTRPFVLGKSLNEAVFGSVIKLQLAGGDVEAAWTLVNRLMRTLRKVEGHEAPKLHFRTVSPLLEHECSLDEFQSAYSKWQQLKQHGVEWTNAMEDVLVHMVIACVKQNERLETLEAASSSSVHFHDQMTSLLHDLQLACREVSLPNAQQLQRTFRAAGFVVETVPSDARMRSGCPSCGHVLSKQRMSELERAYMLSAIESRRSKVPPGNTVKEYLEPFQKWLMLRYEMFRLKNLAEDGEAAGKFLHYVLDGPNIAYINQNFSAGTYRLDQVDAVARKLQAQGHLVSITMPAAYLADKFVVRIRTKHFKEMRRQGKFVTRERTSEEKAILARWQEEDMIYSCRTDFLSDDLFWLYASVLMGREGRVVTNDQGRDHVFALLNGYTTTRGNCRQPKKSKASTHGDDDHSGIANISLDLLARWRDLTIVNIEIKHEEVEYSSGAGRDSTALVPIEFIRLLHPQPFSRVPQVTAPQHFHFPIADQATSTEHRHPVQNQRKRTRWLCAYREEAIN
;
A
#
# COMPACT_ATOMS: atom_id res chain seq x y z
N MET A 1 -11.07 60.01 38.38
CA MET A 1 -11.29 58.61 37.99
C MET A 1 -11.41 58.54 36.47
N ALA A 2 -10.40 57.95 35.84
CA ALA A 2 -10.47 57.34 34.51
C ALA A 2 -9.43 56.19 34.54
N PRO A 3 -9.76 54.98 34.07
CA PRO A 3 -9.02 53.79 34.43
C PRO A 3 -7.73 53.65 33.61
N THR A 4 -6.62 53.43 34.30
CA THR A 4 -5.35 52.96 33.75
C THR A 4 -5.56 51.54 33.19
N PRO A 5 -5.18 51.25 31.94
CA PRO A 5 -5.27 49.89 31.42
C PRO A 5 -4.14 49.05 32.03
N VAL A 6 -4.53 48.14 32.94
CA VAL A 6 -3.66 47.08 33.44
C VAL A 6 -3.45 46.08 32.30
N ILE A 7 -2.35 46.25 31.55
CA ILE A 7 -1.90 45.24 30.59
C ILE A 7 -1.25 44.11 31.40
N GLY A 8 -2.05 43.11 31.74
CA GLY A 8 -1.54 41.80 32.13
C GLY A 8 -0.81 41.15 30.95
N ARG A 9 0.48 41.46 30.76
CA ARG A 9 1.35 40.76 29.80
C ARG A 9 1.58 39.33 30.28
N LYS A 10 0.68 38.41 29.95
CA LYS A 10 1.09 37.02 29.72
C LYS A 10 2.11 37.07 28.59
N LYS A 11 3.36 36.65 28.82
CA LYS A 11 4.39 36.53 27.77
C LYS A 11 3.78 35.76 26.59
N GLN A 12 3.37 36.47 25.54
CA GLN A 12 2.87 35.85 24.32
C GLN A 12 4.02 35.03 23.74
N ARG A 13 3.77 33.74 23.52
CA ARG A 13 4.74 32.86 22.85
C ARG A 13 4.98 33.42 21.44
N PHE A 14 6.25 33.55 21.08
CA PHE A 14 6.66 33.94 19.72
C PHE A 14 6.03 32.99 18.70
N ASN A 15 5.26 33.54 17.75
CA ASN A 15 4.51 32.77 16.76
C ASN A 15 4.44 33.54 15.43
N VAL A 16 5.17 33.05 14.44
CA VAL A 16 5.25 33.68 13.10
C VAL A 16 3.91 33.70 12.37
N HIS A 17 3.09 32.64 12.49
CA HIS A 17 1.76 32.60 11.89
C HIS A 17 0.87 33.75 12.40
N TRP A 18 0.95 34.06 13.69
CA TRP A 18 0.20 35.16 14.29
C TRP A 18 0.61 36.51 13.69
N TYR A 19 1.91 36.76 13.53
CA TYR A 19 2.43 38.00 12.95
C TYR A 19 2.05 38.17 11.47
N VAL A 20 2.20 37.11 10.66
CA VAL A 20 1.92 37.18 9.22
C VAL A 20 0.42 37.21 8.92
N VAL A 21 -0.38 36.37 9.58
CA VAL A 21 -1.80 36.21 9.23
C VAL A 21 -2.71 37.13 10.05
N GLN A 22 -2.49 37.25 11.36
CA GLN A 22 -3.38 38.03 12.22
C GLN A 22 -2.98 39.50 12.30
N GLN A 23 -1.69 39.80 12.37
CA GLN A 23 -1.19 41.17 12.41
C GLN A 23 -0.86 41.74 11.02
N GLN A 24 -0.86 40.90 9.98
CA GLN A 24 -0.55 41.29 8.59
C GLN A 24 0.80 42.02 8.46
N LEU A 25 1.78 41.65 9.30
CA LEU A 25 3.11 42.24 9.21
C LEU A 25 3.83 41.80 7.92
N PRO A 26 4.59 42.70 7.29
CA PRO A 26 5.40 42.37 6.12
C PRO A 26 6.51 41.37 6.50
N LEU A 27 6.88 40.50 5.55
CA LEU A 27 7.85 39.43 5.82
C LEU A 27 9.24 39.97 6.16
N GLU A 28 9.57 41.16 5.68
CA GLU A 28 10.79 41.90 5.98
C GLU A 28 10.92 42.18 7.48
N GLU A 29 9.84 42.62 8.12
CA GLU A 29 9.82 42.87 9.57
C GLU A 29 9.84 41.55 10.36
N VAL A 30 9.15 40.53 9.86
CA VAL A 30 9.13 39.21 10.49
C VAL A 30 10.50 38.54 10.42
N LEU A 31 11.28 38.74 9.35
CA LEU A 31 12.65 38.24 9.23
C LEU A 31 13.53 38.74 10.39
N LEU A 32 13.47 40.04 10.71
CA LEU A 32 14.22 40.62 11.82
C LEU A 32 13.85 39.99 13.17
N LEU A 33 12.56 39.72 13.38
CA LEU A 33 12.09 39.06 14.59
C LEU A 33 12.59 37.61 14.69
N VAL A 34 12.58 36.88 13.57
CA VAL A 34 13.11 35.51 13.50
C VAL A 34 14.61 35.49 13.75
N GLN A 35 15.37 36.41 13.15
CA GLN A 35 16.82 36.54 13.36
C GLN A 35 17.18 36.75 14.84
N ASN A 36 16.48 37.68 15.51
CA ASN A 36 16.66 37.95 16.93
C ASN A 36 16.32 36.73 17.81
N GLU A 37 15.28 35.99 17.46
CA GLU A 37 14.89 34.78 18.20
C GLU A 37 15.90 33.64 18.00
N VAL A 38 16.42 33.46 16.77
CA VAL A 38 17.47 32.46 16.47
C VAL A 38 18.77 32.78 17.22
N GLN A 39 19.21 34.05 17.22
CA GLN A 39 20.41 34.49 17.94
C GLN A 39 20.28 34.31 19.46
N SER A 40 19.12 34.62 20.03
CA SER A 40 18.92 34.59 21.49
C SER A 40 18.69 33.19 22.08
N LYS A 41 18.02 32.30 21.34
CA LYS A 41 17.56 31.01 21.88
C LYS A 41 18.11 29.79 21.14
N THR A 42 18.82 29.98 20.03
CA THR A 42 19.39 28.94 19.16
C THR A 42 18.34 28.03 18.52
N LEU A 43 18.73 27.35 17.45
CA LEU A 43 17.88 26.40 16.74
C LEU A 43 17.58 25.10 17.52
N ASN A 44 18.21 24.87 18.67
CA ASN A 44 17.88 23.71 19.52
C ASN A 44 16.49 23.85 20.16
N GLY A 45 15.97 25.08 20.30
CA GLY A 45 14.64 25.34 20.82
C GLY A 45 13.53 24.97 19.84
N VAL A 46 12.62 24.07 20.23
CA VAL A 46 11.47 23.63 19.41
C VAL A 46 10.64 24.81 18.91
N THR A 47 10.40 25.82 19.74
CA THR A 47 9.62 27.01 19.37
C THR A 47 10.30 27.84 18.28
N VAL A 48 11.63 27.97 18.34
CA VAL A 48 12.42 28.73 17.37
C VAL A 48 12.42 28.01 16.02
N ARG A 49 12.58 26.68 16.02
CA ARG A 49 12.48 25.87 14.80
C ARG A 49 11.13 26.00 14.12
N HIS A 50 10.04 25.88 14.87
CA HIS A 50 8.71 26.08 14.31
C HIS A 50 8.49 27.48 13.74
N ALA A 51 9.12 28.50 14.35
CA ALA A 51 9.07 29.85 13.82
C ALA A 51 9.83 29.97 12.49
N VAL A 52 11.04 29.40 12.40
CA VAL A 52 11.81 29.34 11.15
C VAL A 52 11.04 28.58 10.07
N ASP A 53 10.51 27.39 10.36
CA ASP A 53 9.68 26.61 9.43
C ASP A 53 8.51 27.44 8.89
N SER A 54 7.77 28.09 9.79
CA SER A 54 6.61 28.89 9.43
C SER A 54 7.00 30.09 8.57
N PHE A 55 8.12 30.76 8.89
CA PHE A 55 8.62 31.90 8.14
C PHE A 55 8.97 31.51 6.70
N TYR A 56 9.80 30.47 6.51
CA TYR A 56 10.18 30.01 5.18
C TYR A 56 8.99 29.49 4.39
N PHE A 57 8.02 28.85 5.03
CA PHE A 57 6.76 28.45 4.40
C PHE A 57 6.00 29.66 3.81
N TYR A 58 5.90 30.77 4.56
CA TYR A 58 5.26 31.99 4.05
C TYR A 58 6.05 32.66 2.93
N CYS A 59 7.37 32.70 3.03
CA CYS A 59 8.22 33.20 1.96
C CYS A 59 7.99 32.39 0.67
N ALA A 60 7.99 31.06 0.75
CA ALA A 60 7.72 30.20 -0.41
C ALA A 60 6.31 30.44 -1.00
N GLN A 61 5.28 30.59 -0.15
CA GLN A 61 3.92 30.86 -0.60
C GLN A 61 3.77 32.22 -1.30
N GLN A 62 4.47 33.26 -0.83
CA GLN A 62 4.47 34.56 -1.50
C GLN A 62 5.27 34.54 -2.81
N ALA A 63 6.37 33.79 -2.84
CA ALA A 63 7.18 33.63 -4.05
C ALA A 63 6.41 32.90 -5.16
N GLU A 64 5.66 31.84 -4.85
CA GLU A 64 4.77 31.14 -5.81
C GLU A 64 3.71 32.07 -6.42
N LYS A 65 3.28 33.12 -5.68
CA LYS A 65 2.30 34.11 -6.12
C LYS A 65 2.93 35.33 -6.80
N ASN A 66 4.24 35.33 -7.05
CA ASN A 66 5.00 36.48 -7.54
C ASN A 66 4.83 37.75 -6.68
N ALA A 67 4.54 37.59 -5.38
CA ALA A 67 4.31 38.68 -4.44
C ALA A 67 5.57 39.04 -3.63
N LEU A 68 6.63 38.23 -3.72
CA LEU A 68 7.89 38.43 -3.01
C LEU A 68 8.89 39.18 -3.91
N SER A 69 9.51 40.26 -3.39
CA SER A 69 10.53 40.98 -4.15
C SER A 69 11.81 40.15 -4.34
N ASP A 70 12.45 40.24 -5.50
CA ASP A 70 13.67 39.47 -5.79
C ASP A 70 14.83 39.83 -4.85
N ALA A 71 14.95 41.11 -4.47
CA ALA A 71 15.95 41.59 -3.52
C ALA A 71 15.76 40.93 -2.15
N PHE A 72 14.53 40.90 -1.64
CA PHE A 72 14.23 40.26 -0.35
C PHE A 72 14.39 38.73 -0.42
N ARG A 73 13.98 38.09 -1.52
CA ARG A 73 14.20 36.67 -1.78
C ARG A 73 15.67 36.29 -1.64
N ARG A 74 16.58 37.03 -2.30
CA ARG A 74 18.03 36.82 -2.21
C ARG A 74 18.54 37.03 -0.78
N GLN A 75 18.04 38.04 -0.08
CA GLN A 75 18.41 38.27 1.33
C GLN A 75 18.02 37.08 2.22
N VAL A 76 16.82 36.53 2.06
CA VAL A 76 16.35 35.36 2.81
C VAL A 76 17.20 34.12 2.48
N LEU A 77 17.54 33.90 1.20
CA LEU A 77 18.39 32.78 0.78
C LEU A 77 19.83 32.89 1.31
N LEU A 78 20.40 34.10 1.32
CA LEU A 78 21.73 34.35 1.89
C LEU A 78 21.73 34.09 3.40
N TYR A 79 20.70 34.54 4.12
CA TYR A 79 20.56 34.25 5.55
C TYR A 79 20.45 32.74 5.82
N PHE A 80 19.73 31.99 4.99
CA PHE A 80 19.66 30.54 5.11
C PHE A 80 21.05 29.91 4.99
N ASP A 81 21.79 30.25 3.95
CA ASP A 81 23.07 29.61 3.63
C ASP A 81 24.16 29.94 4.65
N GLN A 82 24.23 31.19 5.10
CA GLN A 82 25.29 31.67 6.00
C GLN A 82 25.03 31.37 7.48
N GLU A 83 23.78 31.46 7.93
CA GLU A 83 23.48 31.45 9.37
C GLU A 83 22.71 30.21 9.83
N LEU A 84 21.97 29.55 8.93
CA LEU A 84 21.10 28.42 9.28
C LEU A 84 21.64 27.07 8.78
N PHE A 85 22.28 27.05 7.61
CA PHE A 85 22.78 25.84 6.96
C PHE A 85 24.25 25.97 6.55
N ASP A 86 25.11 26.13 7.56
CA ASP A 86 26.56 26.10 7.39
C ASP A 86 27.09 24.64 7.34
N ASP A 87 27.85 24.30 6.30
CA ASP A 87 28.50 22.98 6.14
C ASP A 87 29.92 22.98 6.75
N ASP A 88 30.36 24.09 7.35
CA ASP A 88 31.67 24.16 8.00
C ASP A 88 31.71 23.36 9.32
N SER A 89 32.77 22.55 9.42
CA SER A 89 33.02 21.48 10.39
C SER A 89 33.00 21.84 11.90
N THR A 90 32.70 23.08 12.27
CA THR A 90 32.78 23.56 13.66
C THR A 90 31.57 23.19 14.51
N ARG A 91 30.39 22.94 13.91
CA ARG A 91 29.18 22.51 14.63
C ARG A 91 28.47 21.37 13.87
N PRO A 92 28.17 20.23 14.52
CA PRO A 92 27.48 19.15 13.83
C PRO A 92 26.04 19.55 13.47
N PHE A 93 25.73 19.62 12.18
CA PHE A 93 24.35 19.72 11.70
C PHE A 93 23.63 18.39 11.93
N VAL A 94 22.44 18.45 12.55
CA VAL A 94 21.59 17.28 12.72
C VAL A 94 20.17 17.61 12.28
N LEU A 95 19.71 16.96 11.22
CA LEU A 95 18.35 17.10 10.69
C LEU A 95 17.33 16.74 11.79
N GLY A 96 16.29 17.55 11.96
CA GLY A 96 15.28 17.39 13.00
C GLY A 96 15.73 17.84 14.40
N LYS A 97 17.00 18.20 14.63
CA LYS A 97 17.48 18.88 15.84
C LYS A 97 17.82 20.35 15.59
N SER A 98 18.53 20.64 14.50
CA SER A 98 18.90 22.00 14.08
C SER A 98 17.83 22.59 13.15
N LEU A 99 17.53 21.94 12.04
CA LEU A 99 16.49 22.37 11.10
C LEU A 99 15.57 21.23 10.75
N ASN A 100 14.31 21.54 10.44
CA ASN A 100 13.36 20.58 9.93
C ASN A 100 13.44 20.52 8.40
N GLU A 101 13.16 19.35 7.83
CA GLU A 101 13.21 19.13 6.38
C GLU A 101 12.27 20.06 5.59
N ALA A 102 11.16 20.48 6.20
CA ALA A 102 10.20 21.40 5.58
C ALA A 102 10.81 22.76 5.19
N VAL A 103 11.83 23.22 5.93
CA VAL A 103 12.57 24.45 5.59
C VAL A 103 13.28 24.27 4.26
N PHE A 104 13.96 23.14 4.06
CA PHE A 104 14.68 22.83 2.82
C PHE A 104 13.73 22.81 1.62
N GLY A 105 12.56 22.18 1.75
CA GLY A 105 11.54 22.21 0.69
C GLY A 105 11.06 23.65 0.36
N SER A 106 10.97 24.51 1.36
CA SER A 106 10.59 25.92 1.17
C SER A 106 11.71 26.74 0.52
N VAL A 107 12.98 26.51 0.91
CA VAL A 107 14.15 27.15 0.30
C VAL A 107 14.33 26.72 -1.16
N ILE A 108 14.11 25.45 -1.47
CA ILE A 108 14.11 24.94 -2.85
C ILE A 108 13.07 25.70 -3.69
N LYS A 109 11.84 25.86 -3.19
CA LYS A 109 10.80 26.66 -3.87
C LYS A 109 11.22 28.12 -4.08
N LEU A 110 11.90 28.73 -3.10
CA LEU A 110 12.42 30.10 -3.22
C LEU A 110 13.53 30.23 -4.29
N GLN A 111 14.42 29.25 -4.40
CA GLN A 111 15.44 29.22 -5.45
C GLN A 111 14.79 29.11 -6.84
N LEU A 112 13.84 28.18 -6.99
CA LEU A 112 13.09 27.95 -8.22
C LEU A 112 12.25 29.16 -8.63
N ALA A 113 11.69 29.91 -7.69
CA ALA A 113 10.88 31.10 -7.96
C ALA A 113 11.66 32.22 -8.68
N GLY A 114 12.98 32.19 -8.68
CA GLY A 114 13.77 33.07 -9.56
C GLY A 114 14.76 32.33 -10.43
N GLY A 115 14.39 31.11 -10.83
CA GLY A 115 15.04 30.37 -11.92
C GLY A 115 16.39 29.73 -11.60
N ASP A 116 16.82 29.71 -10.33
CA ASP A 116 18.12 29.14 -9.96
C ASP A 116 18.01 27.64 -9.64
N VAL A 117 17.83 26.84 -10.69
CA VAL A 117 17.67 25.39 -10.61
C VAL A 117 18.95 24.72 -10.08
N GLU A 118 20.11 25.21 -10.46
CA GLU A 118 21.42 24.67 -10.06
C GLU A 118 21.70 24.90 -8.58
N ALA A 119 21.38 26.08 -8.03
CA ALA A 119 21.49 26.33 -6.59
C ALA A 119 20.57 25.41 -5.78
N ALA A 120 19.35 25.15 -6.27
CA ALA A 120 18.41 24.25 -5.61
C ALA A 120 18.93 22.80 -5.60
N TRP A 121 19.51 22.31 -6.70
CA TRP A 121 20.14 20.99 -6.75
C TRP A 121 21.39 20.89 -5.88
N THR A 122 22.18 21.96 -5.84
CA THR A 122 23.34 22.04 -4.94
C THR A 122 22.92 21.88 -3.49
N LEU A 123 21.80 22.50 -3.09
CA LEU A 123 21.24 22.35 -1.74
C LEU A 123 20.80 20.91 -1.44
N VAL A 124 20.10 20.24 -2.36
CA VAL A 124 19.71 18.82 -2.20
C VAL A 124 20.94 17.93 -2.05
N ASN A 125 21.95 18.12 -2.89
CA ASN A 125 23.20 17.35 -2.85
C ASN A 125 23.99 17.59 -1.55
N ARG A 126 23.97 18.81 -1.02
CA ARG A 126 24.56 19.11 0.31
C ARG A 126 23.80 18.38 1.40
N LEU A 127 22.47 18.47 1.42
CA LEU A 127 21.63 17.80 2.40
C LEU A 127 21.85 16.27 2.39
N MET A 128 21.87 15.65 1.20
CA MET A 128 22.15 14.21 1.07
C MET A 128 23.55 13.83 1.56
N ARG A 129 24.57 14.66 1.28
CA ARG A 129 25.94 14.43 1.78
C ARG A 129 25.99 14.49 3.31
N THR A 130 25.29 15.43 3.92
CA THR A 130 25.25 15.55 5.39
C THR A 130 24.56 14.36 6.03
N LEU A 131 23.44 13.88 5.46
CA LEU A 131 22.74 12.70 5.97
C LEU A 131 23.59 11.42 5.90
N ARG A 132 24.45 11.28 4.89
CA ARG A 132 25.39 10.15 4.79
C ARG A 132 26.53 10.19 5.82
N LYS A 133 26.90 11.38 6.32
CA LYS A 133 27.99 11.53 7.30
C LYS A 133 27.56 11.24 8.74
N VAL A 134 26.27 11.37 9.05
CA VAL A 134 25.77 11.33 10.44
C VAL A 134 25.53 9.91 10.96
N GLU A 135 25.34 8.90 10.08
CA GLU A 135 25.00 7.53 10.50
C GLU A 135 25.78 6.46 9.70
N GLY A 136 26.52 5.60 10.41
CA GLY A 136 27.30 4.48 9.84
C GLY A 136 26.48 3.24 9.48
N HIS A 137 25.15 3.33 9.57
CA HIS A 137 24.17 2.35 9.09
C HIS A 137 23.12 3.09 8.26
N GLU A 138 22.55 2.41 7.24
CA GLU A 138 21.67 2.93 6.17
C GLU A 138 21.28 4.42 6.28
N ALA A 139 21.91 5.28 5.47
CA ALA A 139 21.67 6.72 5.51
C ALA A 139 20.17 7.06 5.38
N PRO A 140 19.63 7.95 6.24
CA PRO A 140 18.22 8.32 6.22
C PRO A 140 17.83 8.94 4.87
N LYS A 141 16.73 8.47 4.30
CA LYS A 141 16.20 8.94 3.02
C LYS A 141 15.46 10.26 3.19
N LEU A 142 15.51 11.12 2.17
CA LEU A 142 14.72 12.35 2.14
C LEU A 142 13.24 12.04 1.88
N HIS A 143 12.36 12.90 2.37
CA HIS A 143 10.97 12.87 1.97
C HIS A 143 10.82 13.43 0.56
N PHE A 144 9.98 12.79 -0.25
CA PHE A 144 9.76 13.19 -1.64
C PHE A 144 9.30 14.65 -1.78
N ARG A 145 8.45 15.14 -0.86
CA ARG A 145 7.96 16.52 -0.84
C ARG A 145 9.06 17.59 -0.85
N THR A 146 10.27 17.23 -0.44
CA THR A 146 11.43 18.15 -0.41
C THR A 146 12.02 18.30 -1.80
N VAL A 147 12.06 17.22 -2.58
CA VAL A 147 12.65 17.19 -3.94
C VAL A 147 11.61 17.32 -5.05
N SER A 148 10.33 17.05 -4.78
CA SER A 148 9.23 17.11 -5.75
C SER A 148 9.14 18.44 -6.51
N PRO A 149 9.30 19.61 -5.85
CA PRO A 149 9.20 20.90 -6.55
C PRO A 149 10.26 21.08 -7.64
N LEU A 150 11.45 20.47 -7.50
CA LEU A 150 12.50 20.54 -8.53
C LEU A 150 12.09 19.79 -9.79
N LEU A 151 11.61 18.55 -9.61
CA LEU A 151 11.18 17.71 -10.72
C LEU A 151 9.96 18.32 -11.41
N GLU A 152 9.01 18.85 -10.65
CA GLU A 152 7.84 19.57 -11.19
C GLU A 152 8.27 20.80 -12.00
N HIS A 153 9.21 21.59 -11.49
CA HIS A 153 9.70 22.78 -12.17
C HIS A 153 10.42 22.44 -13.48
N GLU A 154 11.33 21.45 -13.47
CA GLU A 154 11.99 21.02 -14.71
C GLU A 154 11.02 20.43 -15.74
N CYS A 155 10.01 19.66 -15.28
CA CYS A 155 8.94 19.19 -16.18
C CYS A 155 8.11 20.36 -16.75
N SER A 156 7.91 21.43 -15.98
CA SER A 156 7.16 22.62 -16.44
C SER A 156 7.92 23.46 -17.49
N LEU A 157 9.26 23.38 -17.48
CA LEU A 157 10.14 23.97 -18.48
C LEU A 157 10.33 23.07 -19.71
N ASP A 158 9.62 21.93 -19.77
CA ASP A 158 9.76 20.88 -20.77
C ASP A 158 11.19 20.28 -20.87
N GLU A 159 11.98 20.35 -19.80
CA GLU A 159 13.33 19.79 -19.68
C GLU A 159 13.30 18.35 -19.16
N PHE A 160 12.62 17.45 -19.91
CA PHE A 160 12.37 16.08 -19.47
C PHE A 160 13.66 15.29 -19.18
N GLN A 161 14.66 15.38 -20.05
CA GLN A 161 15.86 14.53 -19.94
C GLN A 161 16.64 14.83 -18.65
N SER A 162 16.69 16.12 -18.25
CA SER A 162 17.27 16.54 -16.98
C SER A 162 16.47 15.95 -15.81
N ALA A 163 15.16 16.19 -15.78
CA ALA A 163 14.27 15.71 -14.74
C ALA A 163 14.32 14.17 -14.60
N TYR A 164 14.33 13.45 -15.72
CA TYR A 164 14.40 11.99 -15.76
C TYR A 164 15.72 11.48 -15.17
N SER A 165 16.87 12.01 -15.62
CA SER A 165 18.18 11.63 -15.07
C SER A 165 18.27 11.85 -13.56
N LYS A 166 17.77 12.99 -13.09
CA LYS A 166 17.74 13.36 -11.68
C LYS A 166 16.80 12.46 -10.87
N TRP A 167 15.64 12.12 -11.40
CA TRP A 167 14.74 11.14 -10.79
C TRP A 167 15.37 9.75 -10.68
N GLN A 168 16.05 9.27 -11.73
CA GLN A 168 16.74 7.97 -11.70
C GLN A 168 17.82 7.93 -10.61
N GLN A 169 18.50 9.05 -10.34
CA GLN A 169 19.46 9.16 -9.23
C GLN A 169 18.75 9.16 -7.86
N LEU A 170 17.66 9.92 -7.74
CA LEU A 170 16.89 10.02 -6.48
C LEU A 170 16.23 8.70 -6.06
N LYS A 171 15.69 7.93 -7.01
CA LYS A 171 14.92 6.72 -6.68
C LYS A 171 15.78 5.56 -6.15
N GLN A 172 17.07 5.52 -6.48
CA GLN A 172 17.98 4.47 -6.01
C GLN A 172 18.30 4.61 -4.52
N HIS A 173 18.64 5.81 -4.06
CA HIS A 173 19.18 6.02 -2.71
C HIS A 173 18.76 7.34 -2.03
N GLY A 174 17.88 8.13 -2.66
CA GLY A 174 17.58 9.49 -2.22
C GLY A 174 16.24 9.66 -1.50
N VAL A 175 15.23 8.83 -1.81
CA VAL A 175 13.84 9.12 -1.40
C VAL A 175 13.04 7.89 -0.99
N GLU A 176 12.13 8.07 -0.02
CA GLU A 176 11.11 7.08 0.36
C GLU A 176 9.89 7.10 -0.57
N TRP A 177 9.44 5.94 -1.06
CA TRP A 177 8.25 5.81 -1.91
C TRP A 177 6.97 6.20 -1.16
N THR A 178 6.18 7.10 -1.74
CA THR A 178 4.90 7.55 -1.15
C THR A 178 3.85 7.79 -2.22
N ASN A 179 2.57 7.68 -1.86
CA ASN A 179 1.47 7.99 -2.77
C ASN A 179 1.45 9.47 -3.21
N ALA A 180 2.11 10.36 -2.47
CA ALA A 180 2.27 11.77 -2.85
C ALA A 180 3.16 11.96 -4.10
N MET A 181 3.81 10.90 -4.59
CA MET A 181 4.59 10.93 -5.83
C MET A 181 3.74 10.91 -7.10
N GLU A 182 2.45 10.56 -7.01
CA GLU A 182 1.58 10.39 -8.17
C GLU A 182 1.65 11.59 -9.12
N ASP A 183 1.41 12.80 -8.62
CA ASP A 183 1.32 14.01 -9.44
C ASP A 183 2.61 14.29 -10.22
N VAL A 184 3.76 14.13 -9.57
CA VAL A 184 5.07 14.36 -10.20
C VAL A 184 5.39 13.29 -11.23
N LEU A 185 5.15 12.02 -10.92
CA LEU A 185 5.38 10.94 -11.87
C LEU A 185 4.45 11.06 -13.09
N VAL A 186 3.20 11.50 -12.90
CA VAL A 186 2.29 11.84 -13.99
C VAL A 186 2.82 13.03 -14.81
N HIS A 187 3.33 14.08 -14.17
CA HIS A 187 3.97 15.20 -14.86
C HIS A 187 5.20 14.77 -15.67
N MET A 188 6.01 13.85 -15.14
CA MET A 188 7.14 13.27 -15.87
C MET A 188 6.68 12.45 -17.08
N VAL A 189 5.63 11.64 -16.94
CA VAL A 189 5.02 10.92 -18.08
C VAL A 189 4.54 11.90 -19.15
N ILE A 190 3.89 13.00 -18.75
CA ILE A 190 3.42 14.05 -19.67
C ILE A 190 4.59 14.73 -20.39
N ALA A 191 5.67 15.06 -19.66
CA ALA A 191 6.87 15.66 -20.23
C ALA A 191 7.58 14.70 -21.20
N CYS A 192 7.61 13.40 -20.90
CA CYS A 192 8.13 12.35 -21.79
C CYS A 192 7.37 12.31 -23.12
N VAL A 193 6.04 12.31 -23.07
CA VAL A 193 5.17 12.30 -24.25
C VAL A 193 5.37 13.55 -25.12
N LYS A 194 5.41 14.74 -24.50
CA LYS A 194 5.67 16.00 -25.21
C LYS A 194 7.05 16.05 -25.86
N GLN A 195 8.08 15.52 -25.20
CA GLN A 195 9.42 15.48 -25.78
C GLN A 195 9.46 14.54 -26.99
N ASN A 196 8.81 13.37 -26.91
CA ASN A 196 8.73 12.46 -28.04
C ASN A 196 8.00 13.10 -29.24
N GLU A 197 6.89 13.80 -28.99
CA GLU A 197 6.19 14.58 -30.03
C GLU A 197 7.13 15.57 -30.74
N ARG A 198 7.93 16.33 -29.96
CA ARG A 198 8.93 17.26 -30.53
C ARG A 198 10.00 16.55 -31.36
N LEU A 199 10.52 15.41 -30.86
CA LEU A 199 11.58 14.66 -31.55
C LEU A 199 11.07 14.01 -32.85
N GLU A 200 9.82 13.54 -32.88
CA GLU A 200 9.20 12.99 -34.08
C GLU A 200 9.04 14.05 -35.18
N THR A 201 8.74 15.31 -34.82
CA THR A 201 8.68 16.41 -35.79
C THR A 201 10.05 16.79 -36.39
N LEU A 202 11.15 16.31 -35.81
CA LEU A 202 12.53 16.62 -36.21
C LEU A 202 13.24 15.45 -36.96
N GLU A 203 12.48 14.45 -37.44
CA GLU A 203 12.95 13.35 -38.32
C GLU A 203 14.02 12.39 -37.75
N ALA A 204 14.18 12.29 -36.42
CA ALA A 204 15.08 11.32 -35.76
C ALA A 204 14.35 10.02 -35.30
N ALA A 205 13.48 9.46 -36.14
CA ALA A 205 12.40 8.57 -35.72
C ALA A 205 12.81 7.16 -35.19
N SER A 206 13.89 6.56 -35.71
CA SER A 206 14.18 5.14 -35.44
C SER A 206 14.79 4.88 -34.06
N SER A 207 15.81 5.65 -33.64
CA SER A 207 16.41 5.52 -32.31
C SER A 207 15.56 6.16 -31.20
N SER A 208 14.80 7.22 -31.51
CA SER A 208 13.92 7.91 -30.56
C SER A 208 12.80 7.01 -30.03
N SER A 209 12.24 6.15 -30.88
CA SER A 209 11.12 5.27 -30.50
C SER A 209 11.47 4.25 -29.42
N VAL A 210 12.68 3.67 -29.48
CA VAL A 210 13.18 2.70 -28.50
C VAL A 210 13.44 3.39 -27.16
N HIS A 211 14.10 4.56 -27.19
CA HIS A 211 14.36 5.33 -25.97
C HIS A 211 13.07 5.80 -25.30
N PHE A 212 12.08 6.26 -26.06
CA PHE A 212 10.77 6.64 -25.53
C PHE A 212 10.07 5.44 -24.86
N HIS A 213 10.09 4.26 -25.50
CA HIS A 213 9.50 3.06 -24.92
C HIS A 213 10.15 2.65 -23.60
N ASP A 214 11.48 2.66 -23.52
CA ASP A 214 12.22 2.32 -22.30
C ASP A 214 11.94 3.32 -21.16
N GLN A 215 11.92 4.62 -21.49
CA GLN A 215 11.61 5.69 -20.54
C GLN A 215 10.18 5.57 -20.02
N MET A 216 9.21 5.36 -20.92
CA MET A 216 7.81 5.16 -20.54
C MET A 216 7.61 3.90 -19.71
N THR A 217 8.31 2.82 -20.04
CA THR A 217 8.27 1.56 -19.26
C THR A 217 8.81 1.78 -17.85
N SER A 218 9.95 2.47 -17.71
CA SER A 218 10.48 2.84 -16.38
C SER A 218 9.52 3.74 -15.61
N LEU A 219 8.97 4.78 -16.25
CA LEU A 219 8.10 5.75 -15.56
C LEU A 219 6.78 5.12 -15.12
N LEU A 220 6.19 4.26 -15.94
CA LEU A 220 4.97 3.53 -15.57
C LEU A 220 5.25 2.48 -14.49
N HIS A 221 6.43 1.85 -14.51
CA HIS A 221 6.89 1.01 -13.42
C HIS A 221 7.07 1.79 -12.11
N ASP A 222 7.61 3.00 -12.17
CA ASP A 222 7.74 3.88 -11.01
C ASP A 222 6.36 4.35 -10.53
N LEU A 223 5.46 4.71 -11.46
CA LEU A 223 4.10 5.18 -11.17
C LEU A 223 3.25 4.10 -10.49
N GLN A 224 3.35 2.84 -10.89
CA GLN A 224 2.61 1.74 -10.24
C GLN A 224 3.07 1.49 -8.78
N LEU A 225 4.31 1.83 -8.43
CA LEU A 225 4.82 1.73 -7.06
C LEU A 225 4.27 2.87 -6.18
N ALA A 226 4.05 4.05 -6.77
CA ALA A 226 3.44 5.18 -6.09
C ALA A 226 1.90 5.09 -6.01
N CYS A 227 1.25 4.64 -7.08
CA CYS A 227 -0.21 4.53 -7.16
C CYS A 227 -0.63 3.33 -8.03
N ARG A 228 -1.54 2.51 -7.52
CA ARG A 228 -2.14 1.43 -8.34
C ARG A 228 -3.19 1.95 -9.30
N GLU A 229 -3.86 3.05 -8.94
CA GLU A 229 -4.87 3.70 -9.76
C GLU A 229 -4.58 5.19 -9.83
N VAL A 230 -4.63 5.76 -11.03
CA VAL A 230 -4.41 7.19 -11.24
C VAL A 230 -5.67 7.95 -10.86
N SER A 231 -5.49 9.07 -10.15
CA SER A 231 -6.57 9.97 -9.78
C SER A 231 -7.28 10.54 -11.03
N LEU A 232 -8.55 10.90 -10.86
CA LEU A 232 -9.34 11.44 -11.97
C LEU A 232 -8.73 12.70 -12.61
N PRO A 233 -8.20 13.69 -11.86
CA PRO A 233 -7.55 14.86 -12.44
C PRO A 233 -6.33 14.49 -13.30
N ASN A 234 -5.48 13.59 -12.79
CA ASN A 234 -4.29 13.13 -13.51
C ASN A 234 -4.66 12.32 -14.76
N ALA A 235 -5.70 11.48 -14.69
CA ALA A 235 -6.22 10.77 -15.86
C ALA A 235 -6.74 11.73 -16.94
N GLN A 236 -7.40 12.83 -16.57
CA GLN A 236 -7.84 13.87 -17.51
C GLN A 236 -6.67 14.65 -18.11
N GLN A 237 -5.60 14.86 -17.36
CA GLN A 237 -4.38 15.52 -17.85
C GLN A 237 -3.65 14.61 -18.86
N LEU A 238 -3.46 13.34 -18.51
CA LEU A 238 -2.93 12.33 -19.42
C LEU A 238 -3.76 12.26 -20.72
N GLN A 239 -5.08 12.17 -20.60
CA GLN A 239 -5.96 12.12 -21.77
C GLN A 239 -5.76 13.31 -22.73
N ARG A 240 -5.64 14.53 -22.20
CA ARG A 240 -5.41 15.73 -23.01
C ARG A 240 -4.04 15.71 -23.68
N THR A 241 -2.98 15.39 -22.93
CA THR A 241 -1.62 15.35 -23.46
C THR A 241 -1.44 14.28 -24.52
N PHE A 242 -1.90 13.04 -24.27
CA PHE A 242 -1.79 11.96 -25.24
C PHE A 242 -2.53 12.28 -26.55
N ARG A 243 -3.73 12.88 -26.48
CA ARG A 243 -4.45 13.33 -27.67
C ARG A 243 -3.71 14.44 -28.43
N ALA A 244 -3.12 15.40 -27.71
CA ALA A 244 -2.33 16.46 -28.32
C ALA A 244 -1.14 15.87 -29.10
N ALA A 245 -0.47 14.87 -28.50
CA ALA A 245 0.63 14.14 -29.12
C ALA A 245 0.19 13.08 -30.17
N GLY A 246 -1.04 13.14 -30.67
CA GLY A 246 -1.51 12.28 -31.76
C GLY A 246 -1.86 10.83 -31.40
N PHE A 247 -2.00 10.50 -30.11
CA PHE A 247 -2.50 9.18 -29.69
C PHE A 247 -4.03 9.11 -29.76
N VAL A 248 -4.54 7.95 -30.13
CA VAL A 248 -5.94 7.57 -29.90
C VAL A 248 -6.12 7.28 -28.42
N VAL A 249 -7.07 7.99 -27.79
CA VAL A 249 -7.31 7.87 -26.34
C VAL A 249 -8.76 7.57 -26.03
N GLU A 250 -8.98 6.38 -25.49
CA GLU A 250 -10.28 5.80 -25.19
C GLU A 250 -10.45 5.49 -23.70
N THR A 251 -11.69 5.57 -23.21
CA THR A 251 -12.02 5.19 -21.83
C THR A 251 -12.83 3.91 -21.79
N VAL A 252 -12.31 2.89 -21.10
CA VAL A 252 -13.00 1.60 -20.94
C VAL A 252 -13.75 1.58 -19.60
N PRO A 253 -15.07 1.29 -19.59
CA PRO A 253 -15.93 1.51 -18.42
C PRO A 253 -15.98 0.37 -17.39
N SER A 254 -15.20 -0.72 -17.56
CA SER A 254 -15.12 -1.80 -16.57
C SER A 254 -13.92 -2.73 -16.77
N ASP A 255 -13.48 -3.37 -15.68
CA ASP A 255 -12.53 -4.48 -15.72
C ASP A 255 -13.03 -5.68 -16.50
N ALA A 256 -14.33 -5.94 -16.48
CA ALA A 256 -14.93 -7.07 -17.17
C ALA A 256 -14.67 -7.00 -18.68
N ARG A 257 -14.69 -5.79 -19.26
CA ARG A 257 -14.38 -5.57 -20.68
C ARG A 257 -12.89 -5.73 -21.02
N MET A 258 -12.00 -5.66 -20.04
CA MET A 258 -10.55 -5.80 -20.24
C MET A 258 -10.06 -7.27 -20.18
N ARG A 259 -10.92 -8.23 -19.78
CA ARG A 259 -10.50 -9.61 -19.47
C ARG A 259 -9.92 -10.39 -20.66
N SER A 260 -10.52 -10.22 -21.84
CA SER A 260 -10.05 -10.86 -23.08
C SER A 260 -8.99 -10.03 -23.81
N GLY A 261 -8.63 -8.87 -23.26
CA GLY A 261 -7.85 -7.83 -23.94
C GLY A 261 -8.53 -6.48 -23.84
N CYS A 262 -7.76 -5.42 -24.07
CA CYS A 262 -8.27 -4.06 -24.15
C CYS A 262 -9.21 -3.94 -25.35
N PRO A 263 -10.49 -3.56 -25.17
CA PRO A 263 -11.42 -3.43 -26.29
C PRO A 263 -11.08 -2.26 -27.21
N SER A 264 -10.21 -1.34 -26.77
CA SER A 264 -9.81 -0.18 -27.56
C SER A 264 -8.66 -0.49 -28.51
N CYS A 265 -7.63 -1.21 -28.05
CA CYS A 265 -6.40 -1.46 -28.82
C CYS A 265 -6.08 -2.94 -29.04
N GLY A 266 -6.96 -3.85 -28.62
CA GLY A 266 -6.82 -5.31 -28.76
C GLY A 266 -5.80 -5.98 -27.82
N HIS A 267 -4.92 -5.22 -27.17
CA HIS A 267 -3.80 -5.79 -26.41
C HIS A 267 -4.24 -6.41 -25.08
N VAL A 268 -3.63 -7.56 -24.75
CA VAL A 268 -3.84 -8.23 -23.47
C VAL A 268 -3.07 -7.51 -22.37
N LEU A 269 -3.75 -7.18 -21.27
CA LEU A 269 -3.13 -6.57 -20.10
C LEU A 269 -2.23 -7.57 -19.35
N SER A 270 -1.17 -7.04 -18.76
CA SER A 270 -0.18 -7.80 -18.01
C SER A 270 -0.65 -8.09 -16.57
N LYS A 271 -0.41 -9.33 -16.12
CA LYS A 271 -0.47 -9.70 -14.70
C LYS A 271 0.90 -9.53 -14.06
N GLN A 272 1.02 -8.63 -13.09
CA GLN A 272 2.22 -8.57 -12.28
C GLN A 272 2.40 -9.88 -11.51
N ARG A 273 3.58 -10.45 -11.61
CA ARG A 273 3.93 -11.69 -10.93
C ARG A 273 4.85 -11.40 -9.74
N MET A 274 4.97 -12.39 -8.88
CA MET A 274 6.04 -12.47 -7.90
C MET A 274 7.20 -13.25 -8.53
N SER A 275 8.42 -12.77 -8.32
CA SER A 275 9.64 -13.50 -8.65
C SER A 275 9.93 -14.58 -7.61
N GLU A 276 10.76 -15.56 -7.97
CA GLU A 276 11.16 -16.62 -7.04
C GLU A 276 11.96 -16.09 -5.84
N LEU A 277 12.77 -15.05 -6.06
CA LEU A 277 13.51 -14.39 -5.00
C LEU A 277 12.57 -13.69 -4.01
N GLU A 278 11.57 -12.94 -4.52
CA GLU A 278 10.56 -12.30 -3.67
C GLU A 278 9.72 -13.33 -2.91
N ARG A 279 9.39 -14.46 -3.54
CA ARG A 279 8.68 -15.57 -2.89
C ARG A 279 9.50 -16.17 -1.75
N ALA A 280 10.76 -16.51 -2.01
CA ALA A 280 11.69 -17.03 -0.99
C ALA A 280 11.88 -16.03 0.16
N TYR A 281 11.93 -14.75 -0.17
CA TYR A 281 12.00 -13.67 0.80
C TYR A 281 10.75 -13.58 1.68
N MET A 282 9.54 -13.66 1.11
CA MET A 282 8.29 -13.72 1.88
C MET A 282 8.21 -14.97 2.76
N LEU A 283 8.64 -16.14 2.26
CA LEU A 283 8.70 -17.37 3.05
C LEU A 283 9.65 -17.22 4.24
N SER A 284 10.85 -16.68 4.01
CA SER A 284 11.83 -16.43 5.06
C SER A 284 11.29 -15.48 6.15
N ALA A 285 10.56 -14.43 5.76
CA ALA A 285 9.92 -13.51 6.69
C ALA A 285 8.82 -14.17 7.54
N ILE A 286 8.09 -15.15 6.99
CA ILE A 286 7.11 -15.95 7.76
C ILE A 286 7.83 -16.91 8.71
N GLU A 287 8.79 -17.68 8.18
CA GLU A 287 9.48 -18.78 8.85
C GLU A 287 10.39 -18.32 10.00
N SER A 288 11.04 -17.16 9.85
CA SER A 288 11.98 -16.59 10.84
C SER A 288 11.32 -16.06 12.11
N ARG A 289 9.98 -16.01 12.15
CA ARG A 289 9.25 -15.56 13.34
C ARG A 289 9.42 -16.51 14.50
N ARG A 290 9.43 -15.95 15.71
CA ARG A 290 9.36 -16.73 16.95
C ARG A 290 7.90 -16.95 17.34
N SER A 291 7.61 -18.17 17.79
CA SER A 291 6.34 -18.49 18.44
C SER A 291 6.16 -17.68 19.73
N LYS A 292 4.91 -17.37 20.08
CA LYS A 292 4.57 -16.67 21.33
C LYS A 292 4.66 -17.60 22.57
N VAL A 293 4.87 -18.90 22.36
CA VAL A 293 4.85 -19.93 23.42
C VAL A 293 6.25 -20.50 23.62
N PRO A 294 6.74 -20.64 24.87
CA PRO A 294 8.01 -21.29 25.17
C PRO A 294 8.00 -22.81 24.86
N PRO A 295 9.13 -23.42 24.44
CA PRO A 295 10.39 -22.79 24.07
C PRO A 295 10.19 -21.98 22.78
N GLY A 296 10.84 -20.82 22.66
CA GLY A 296 10.63 -19.84 21.58
C GLY A 296 11.14 -20.30 20.21
N ASN A 297 10.73 -21.49 19.78
CA ASN A 297 11.01 -22.12 18.51
C ASN A 297 10.53 -21.25 17.36
N THR A 298 11.15 -21.45 16.22
CA THR A 298 10.77 -20.73 15.01
C THR A 298 9.42 -21.22 14.49
N VAL A 299 8.65 -20.32 13.88
CA VAL A 299 7.39 -20.64 13.22
C VAL A 299 7.60 -21.73 12.15
N LYS A 300 8.78 -21.76 11.53
CA LYS A 300 9.21 -22.80 10.59
C LYS A 300 8.99 -24.22 11.12
N GLU A 301 9.46 -24.52 12.34
CA GLU A 301 9.37 -25.85 12.92
C GLU A 301 7.91 -26.32 13.08
N TYR A 302 7.01 -25.39 13.35
CA TYR A 302 5.59 -25.66 13.47
C TYR A 302 4.87 -25.78 12.13
N LEU A 303 5.35 -25.08 11.09
CA LEU A 303 4.79 -25.12 9.74
C LEU A 303 5.34 -26.28 8.90
N GLU A 304 6.51 -26.83 9.21
CA GLU A 304 7.16 -27.89 8.44
C GLU A 304 6.25 -29.13 8.22
N PRO A 305 5.52 -29.65 9.24
CA PRO A 305 4.61 -30.78 9.00
C PRO A 305 3.47 -30.42 8.05
N PHE A 306 2.96 -29.19 8.11
CA PHE A 306 1.94 -28.68 7.19
C PHE A 306 2.50 -28.53 5.77
N GLN A 307 3.70 -27.98 5.64
CA GLN A 307 4.41 -27.83 4.37
C GLN A 307 4.55 -29.19 3.67
N LYS A 308 5.08 -30.20 4.38
CA LYS A 308 5.27 -31.56 3.84
C LYS A 308 3.96 -32.17 3.38
N TRP A 309 2.91 -32.07 4.21
CA TRP A 309 1.59 -32.57 3.86
C TRP A 309 1.01 -31.89 2.61
N LEU A 310 1.07 -30.55 2.54
CA LEU A 310 0.49 -29.78 1.44
C LEU A 310 1.23 -30.07 0.12
N MET A 311 2.57 -30.08 0.16
CA MET A 311 3.40 -30.33 -1.02
C MET A 311 3.27 -31.77 -1.51
N LEU A 312 3.21 -32.76 -0.61
CA LEU A 312 3.00 -34.16 -0.99
C LEU A 312 1.67 -34.35 -1.73
N ARG A 313 0.57 -33.78 -1.19
CA ARG A 313 -0.74 -33.82 -1.87
C ARG A 313 -0.67 -33.18 -3.26
N TYR A 314 0.00 -32.05 -3.35
CA TYR A 314 0.16 -31.33 -4.61
C TYR A 314 0.99 -32.11 -5.64
N GLU A 315 2.13 -32.67 -5.25
CA GLU A 315 3.00 -33.49 -6.12
C GLU A 315 2.27 -34.74 -6.61
N MET A 316 1.55 -35.43 -5.72
CA MET A 316 0.72 -36.58 -6.10
C MET A 316 -0.37 -36.20 -7.11
N PHE A 317 -1.01 -35.05 -6.92
CA PHE A 317 -2.01 -34.54 -7.86
C PHE A 317 -1.38 -34.19 -9.22
N ARG A 318 -0.22 -33.52 -9.24
CA ARG A 318 0.50 -33.22 -10.49
C ARG A 318 0.85 -34.50 -11.24
N LEU A 319 1.40 -35.51 -10.56
CA LEU A 319 1.80 -36.76 -11.18
C LEU A 319 0.61 -37.50 -11.83
N LYS A 320 -0.55 -37.49 -11.18
CA LYS A 320 -1.77 -38.08 -11.74
C LYS A 320 -2.24 -37.35 -13.00
N ASN A 321 -2.29 -36.01 -12.98
CA ASN A 321 -2.79 -35.23 -14.11
C ASN A 321 -1.78 -35.14 -15.28
N LEU A 322 -0.48 -35.24 -15.03
CA LEU A 322 0.54 -35.31 -16.09
C LEU A 322 0.47 -36.62 -16.89
N ALA A 323 -0.03 -37.70 -16.29
CA ALA A 323 -0.20 -38.99 -16.95
C ALA A 323 -1.43 -39.04 -17.88
N GLU A 324 -2.38 -38.11 -17.72
CA GLU A 324 -3.68 -38.15 -18.41
C GLU A 324 -3.78 -37.14 -19.57
N ASP A 325 -3.00 -36.05 -19.61
CA ASP A 325 -3.02 -35.06 -20.70
C ASP A 325 -1.65 -34.39 -20.93
N GLY A 326 -1.05 -34.64 -22.11
CA GLY A 326 0.26 -34.09 -22.50
C GLY A 326 0.32 -32.57 -22.76
N GLU A 327 -0.82 -31.86 -22.73
CA GLU A 327 -0.92 -30.42 -23.05
C GLU A 327 -1.54 -29.56 -21.93
N ALA A 328 -1.96 -30.13 -20.80
CA ALA A 328 -2.77 -29.44 -19.78
C ALA A 328 -1.98 -28.79 -18.61
N ALA A 329 -0.68 -28.55 -18.77
CA ALA A 329 0.14 -27.90 -17.75
C ALA A 329 -0.34 -26.45 -17.48
N GLY A 330 -1.09 -26.25 -16.40
CA GLY A 330 -1.60 -24.94 -15.96
C GLY A 330 -3.13 -24.81 -15.90
N LYS A 331 -3.89 -25.84 -16.27
CA LYS A 331 -5.37 -25.83 -16.20
C LYS A 331 -5.90 -26.00 -14.77
N PHE A 332 -5.23 -26.82 -13.96
CA PHE A 332 -5.67 -27.17 -12.61
C PHE A 332 -4.79 -26.50 -11.55
N LEU A 333 -5.43 -25.97 -10.51
CA LEU A 333 -4.77 -25.30 -9.39
C LEU A 333 -5.04 -26.05 -8.09
N HIS A 334 -4.18 -25.81 -7.10
CA HIS A 334 -4.42 -26.23 -5.72
C HIS A 334 -5.06 -25.10 -4.91
N TYR A 335 -6.29 -25.31 -4.48
CA TYR A 335 -7.00 -24.38 -3.60
C TYR A 335 -6.81 -24.78 -2.15
N VAL A 336 -6.38 -23.82 -1.33
CA VAL A 336 -6.39 -23.95 0.12
C VAL A 336 -7.56 -23.14 0.67
N LEU A 337 -8.46 -23.80 1.40
CA LEU A 337 -9.63 -23.18 1.99
C LEU A 337 -9.31 -22.74 3.42
N ASP A 338 -9.47 -21.44 3.68
CA ASP A 338 -9.50 -20.90 5.04
C ASP A 338 -10.82 -21.31 5.70
N GLY A 339 -10.80 -22.50 6.31
CA GLY A 339 -11.97 -23.17 6.86
C GLY A 339 -12.78 -22.29 7.82
N PRO A 340 -12.15 -21.67 8.84
CA PRO A 340 -12.85 -20.76 9.73
C PRO A 340 -13.48 -19.58 9.00
N ASN A 341 -12.74 -18.89 8.13
CA ASN A 341 -13.27 -17.72 7.44
C ASN A 341 -14.51 -18.05 6.62
N ILE A 342 -14.48 -19.17 5.88
CA ILE A 342 -15.60 -19.64 5.07
C ILE A 342 -16.78 -20.06 5.96
N ALA A 343 -16.54 -20.86 7.00
CA ALA A 343 -17.57 -21.41 7.86
C ALA A 343 -18.36 -20.36 8.67
N TYR A 344 -17.81 -19.15 8.82
CA TYR A 344 -18.47 -18.03 9.51
C TYR A 344 -19.14 -17.03 8.56
N ILE A 345 -19.15 -17.26 7.25
CA ILE A 345 -19.79 -16.34 6.30
C ILE A 345 -21.29 -16.25 6.59
N ASN A 346 -21.76 -15.01 6.78
CA ASN A 346 -23.14 -14.67 7.09
C ASN A 346 -23.67 -15.27 8.41
N GLN A 347 -22.81 -15.64 9.36
CA GLN A 347 -23.19 -16.23 10.65
C GLN A 347 -23.26 -15.23 11.83
N ASN A 348 -23.44 -13.93 11.57
CA ASN A 348 -23.41 -12.88 12.60
C ASN A 348 -24.74 -12.66 13.37
N PHE A 349 -25.70 -13.58 13.31
CA PHE A 349 -27.01 -13.48 13.99
C PHE A 349 -27.10 -14.33 15.27
N SER A 350 -28.18 -14.20 16.04
CA SER A 350 -28.35 -14.75 17.40
C SER A 350 -28.21 -16.28 17.51
N ALA A 351 -28.41 -17.01 16.41
CA ALA A 351 -28.25 -18.47 16.31
C ALA A 351 -27.07 -18.91 15.42
N GLY A 352 -26.27 -17.95 14.90
CA GLY A 352 -25.19 -18.26 13.97
C GLY A 352 -24.07 -19.05 14.63
N THR A 353 -23.86 -20.27 14.14
CA THR A 353 -22.72 -21.14 14.48
C THR A 353 -21.82 -21.29 13.26
N TYR A 354 -20.60 -21.81 13.42
CA TYR A 354 -19.80 -22.13 12.23
C TYR A 354 -20.49 -23.25 11.44
N ARG A 355 -20.39 -23.20 10.11
CA ARG A 355 -21.06 -24.12 9.18
C ARG A 355 -20.07 -24.88 8.32
N LEU A 356 -19.87 -26.17 8.60
CA LEU A 356 -18.97 -27.03 7.81
C LEU A 356 -19.49 -27.29 6.40
N ASP A 357 -20.81 -27.31 6.22
CA ASP A 357 -21.44 -27.51 4.93
C ASP A 357 -21.15 -26.37 3.94
N GLN A 358 -20.92 -25.14 4.43
CA GLN A 358 -20.44 -24.04 3.59
C GLN A 358 -19.05 -24.34 3.01
N VAL A 359 -18.13 -24.82 3.86
CA VAL A 359 -16.77 -25.22 3.45
C VAL A 359 -16.84 -26.41 2.48
N ASP A 360 -17.70 -27.39 2.79
CA ASP A 360 -17.90 -28.58 1.98
C ASP A 360 -18.41 -28.25 0.58
N ALA A 361 -19.41 -27.36 0.49
CA ALA A 361 -19.99 -26.93 -0.76
C ALA A 361 -18.98 -26.16 -1.64
N VAL A 362 -18.10 -25.36 -1.04
CA VAL A 362 -16.98 -24.71 -1.74
C VAL A 362 -15.98 -25.73 -2.25
N ALA A 363 -15.59 -26.68 -1.40
CA ALA A 363 -14.65 -27.75 -1.77
C ALA A 363 -15.20 -28.58 -2.95
N ARG A 364 -16.45 -29.03 -2.87
CA ARG A 364 -17.11 -29.79 -3.95
C ARG A 364 -17.20 -28.99 -5.24
N LYS A 365 -17.53 -27.69 -5.17
CA LYS A 365 -17.59 -26.82 -6.36
C LYS A 365 -16.24 -26.75 -7.08
N LEU A 366 -15.14 -26.65 -6.33
CA LEU A 366 -13.77 -26.60 -6.88
C LEU A 366 -13.32 -27.98 -7.38
N GLN A 367 -13.59 -29.06 -6.63
CA GLN A 367 -13.30 -30.43 -7.05
C GLN A 367 -14.03 -30.79 -8.35
N ALA A 368 -15.29 -30.36 -8.51
CA ALA A 368 -16.07 -30.55 -9.74
C ALA A 368 -15.48 -29.82 -10.96
N GLN A 369 -14.63 -28.81 -10.75
CA GLN A 369 -13.87 -28.12 -11.80
C GLN A 369 -12.51 -28.80 -12.08
N GLY A 370 -12.21 -29.92 -11.41
CA GLY A 370 -10.95 -30.67 -11.51
C GLY A 370 -9.83 -30.11 -10.65
N HIS A 371 -10.10 -29.18 -9.74
CA HIS A 371 -9.06 -28.60 -8.88
C HIS A 371 -8.76 -29.46 -7.65
N LEU A 372 -7.50 -29.42 -7.18
CA LEU A 372 -7.13 -30.00 -5.89
C LEU A 372 -7.57 -29.07 -4.77
N VAL A 373 -8.13 -29.62 -3.70
CA VAL A 373 -8.58 -28.85 -2.53
C VAL A 373 -7.92 -29.37 -1.26
N SER A 374 -7.41 -28.45 -0.45
CA SER A 374 -6.94 -28.65 0.92
C SER A 374 -7.64 -27.66 1.85
N ILE A 375 -7.95 -28.08 3.08
CA ILE A 375 -8.69 -27.28 4.05
C ILE A 375 -7.78 -27.09 5.27
N THR A 376 -7.53 -25.85 5.65
CA THR A 376 -6.88 -25.53 6.94
C THR A 376 -7.97 -25.26 7.96
N MET A 377 -7.96 -25.99 9.09
CA MET A 377 -8.96 -25.84 10.14
C MET A 377 -8.33 -26.04 11.52
N PRO A 378 -8.56 -25.15 12.50
CA PRO A 378 -8.08 -25.37 13.86
C PRO A 378 -8.68 -26.61 14.50
N ALA A 379 -7.89 -27.35 15.28
CA ALA A 379 -8.31 -28.59 15.94
C ALA A 379 -9.60 -28.44 16.77
N ALA A 380 -9.81 -27.28 17.39
CA ALA A 380 -11.02 -26.98 18.16
C ALA A 380 -12.32 -27.02 17.32
N TYR A 381 -12.24 -26.73 16.02
CA TYR A 381 -13.37 -26.85 15.09
C TYR A 381 -13.57 -28.27 14.56
N LEU A 382 -12.68 -29.20 14.92
CA LEU A 382 -12.72 -30.63 14.56
C LEU A 382 -13.13 -31.52 15.75
N ALA A 383 -13.34 -30.97 16.94
CA ALA A 383 -13.84 -31.69 18.12
C ALA A 383 -15.37 -31.91 18.13
N ASP A 384 -15.85 -33.10 18.48
CA ASP A 384 -17.28 -33.46 18.43
C ASP A 384 -18.18 -32.56 19.27
N LYS A 385 -17.62 -32.03 20.35
CA LYS A 385 -18.22 -31.01 21.19
C LYS A 385 -17.39 -29.75 21.12
N PHE A 386 -18.02 -28.64 20.76
CA PHE A 386 -17.33 -27.37 20.58
C PHE A 386 -18.08 -26.21 21.22
N VAL A 387 -17.35 -25.14 21.53
CA VAL A 387 -17.91 -23.91 22.11
C VAL A 387 -18.51 -23.04 21.03
N VAL A 388 -19.78 -22.68 21.17
CA VAL A 388 -20.47 -21.78 20.25
C VAL A 388 -20.06 -20.33 20.54
N ARG A 389 -19.44 -19.68 19.56
CA ARG A 389 -18.91 -18.32 19.71
C ARG A 389 -19.91 -17.24 19.24
N ILE A 390 -21.10 -17.20 19.84
CA ILE A 390 -22.15 -16.22 19.50
C ILE A 390 -21.76 -14.82 20.02
N ARG A 391 -21.69 -13.81 19.14
CA ARG A 391 -21.22 -12.44 19.45
C ARG A 391 -22.31 -11.48 19.94
N THR A 392 -23.39 -11.98 20.56
CA THR A 392 -24.45 -11.13 21.16
C THR A 392 -24.06 -10.60 22.54
N LYS A 393 -24.71 -9.51 23.00
CA LYS A 393 -24.43 -8.88 24.30
C LYS A 393 -24.59 -9.88 25.46
N HIS A 394 -25.65 -10.68 25.44
CA HIS A 394 -25.94 -11.71 26.43
C HIS A 394 -24.83 -12.78 26.51
N PHE A 395 -24.40 -13.33 25.37
CA PHE A 395 -23.35 -14.37 25.33
C PHE A 395 -21.95 -13.81 25.62
N LYS A 396 -21.70 -12.52 25.40
CA LYS A 396 -20.47 -11.85 25.87
C LYS A 396 -20.45 -11.73 27.39
N GLU A 397 -21.59 -11.41 28.00
CA GLU A 397 -21.73 -11.31 29.46
C GLU A 397 -21.61 -12.67 30.15
N MET A 398 -22.26 -13.72 29.60
CA MET A 398 -22.08 -15.10 30.07
C MET A 398 -20.61 -15.54 30.04
N ARG A 399 -19.87 -15.21 28.97
CA ARG A 399 -18.44 -15.52 28.87
C ARG A 399 -17.59 -14.79 29.92
N ARG A 400 -17.92 -13.54 30.27
CA ARG A 400 -17.26 -12.82 31.37
C ARG A 400 -17.50 -13.49 32.73
N GLN A 401 -18.63 -14.18 32.87
CA GLN A 401 -18.97 -15.00 34.04
C GLN A 401 -18.43 -16.44 33.95
N GLY A 402 -17.58 -16.75 32.96
CA GLY A 402 -17.00 -18.09 32.77
C GLY A 402 -17.96 -19.15 32.21
N LYS A 403 -19.17 -18.77 31.79
CA LYS A 403 -20.17 -19.68 31.23
C LYS A 403 -20.03 -19.77 29.71
N PHE A 404 -19.88 -20.98 29.19
CA PHE A 404 -19.76 -21.27 27.76
C PHE A 404 -20.90 -22.14 27.29
N VAL A 405 -21.45 -21.82 26.12
CA VAL A 405 -22.46 -22.67 25.46
C VAL A 405 -21.74 -23.61 24.51
N THR A 406 -22.02 -24.90 24.63
CA THR A 406 -21.44 -25.95 23.78
C THR A 406 -22.51 -26.59 22.92
N ARG A 407 -22.13 -26.99 21.70
CA ARG A 407 -22.96 -27.77 20.78
C ARG A 407 -22.22 -29.06 20.41
N GLU A 408 -22.98 -30.13 20.24
CA GLU A 408 -22.50 -31.39 19.66
C GLU A 408 -22.72 -31.38 18.14
N ARG A 409 -21.85 -32.09 17.42
CA ARG A 409 -22.00 -32.25 15.98
C ARG A 409 -23.20 -33.10 15.61
N THR A 410 -23.89 -32.64 14.57
CA THR A 410 -24.91 -33.39 13.84
C THR A 410 -24.30 -34.56 13.07
N SER A 411 -25.13 -35.52 12.69
CA SER A 411 -24.70 -36.69 11.88
C SER A 411 -24.17 -36.27 10.52
N GLU A 412 -24.77 -35.23 9.92
CA GLU A 412 -24.36 -34.64 8.65
C GLU A 412 -22.97 -34.01 8.74
N GLU A 413 -22.69 -33.25 9.81
CA GLU A 413 -21.36 -32.67 10.06
C GLU A 413 -20.30 -33.76 10.28
N LYS A 414 -20.65 -34.84 10.98
CA LYS A 414 -19.75 -36.00 11.16
C LYS A 414 -19.43 -36.68 9.83
N ALA A 415 -20.42 -36.85 8.95
CA ALA A 415 -20.22 -37.42 7.63
C ALA A 415 -19.30 -36.54 6.76
N ILE A 416 -19.46 -35.22 6.82
CA ILE A 416 -18.57 -34.27 6.13
C ILE A 416 -17.11 -34.44 6.60
N LEU A 417 -16.89 -34.47 7.91
CA LEU A 417 -15.54 -34.64 8.47
C LEU A 417 -14.93 -36.00 8.16
N ALA A 418 -15.71 -37.08 8.25
CA ALA A 418 -15.25 -38.42 7.90
C ALA A 418 -14.76 -38.47 6.45
N ARG A 419 -15.51 -37.87 5.53
CA ARG A 419 -15.11 -37.75 4.12
C ARG A 419 -13.83 -36.93 3.97
N TRP A 420 -13.74 -35.76 4.61
CA TRP A 420 -12.53 -34.94 4.53
C TRP A 420 -11.29 -35.66 5.06
N GLN A 421 -11.44 -36.52 6.07
CA GLN A 421 -10.35 -37.35 6.59
C GLN A 421 -9.99 -38.48 5.62
N GLU A 422 -10.98 -39.16 5.06
CA GLU A 422 -10.78 -40.25 4.08
C GLU A 422 -10.11 -39.75 2.80
N GLU A 423 -10.51 -38.59 2.28
CA GLU A 423 -9.89 -37.93 1.12
C GLU A 423 -8.59 -37.17 1.48
N ASP A 424 -8.15 -37.22 2.74
CA ASP A 424 -7.01 -36.49 3.32
C ASP A 424 -7.05 -34.97 3.03
N MET A 425 -8.25 -34.39 2.88
CA MET A 425 -8.42 -32.98 2.48
C MET A 425 -8.12 -31.98 3.58
N ILE A 426 -8.16 -32.40 4.84
CA ILE A 426 -8.13 -31.47 5.97
C ILE A 426 -6.84 -31.56 6.79
N TYR A 427 -6.24 -30.41 7.03
CA TYR A 427 -5.14 -30.25 7.96
C TYR A 427 -5.63 -29.63 9.26
N SER A 428 -5.36 -30.33 10.37
CA SER A 428 -5.67 -29.87 11.73
C SER A 428 -4.62 -28.89 12.23
N CYS A 429 -4.93 -27.59 12.18
CA CYS A 429 -4.05 -26.53 12.63
C CYS A 429 -4.00 -26.50 14.17
N ARG A 430 -2.79 -26.62 14.72
CA ARG A 430 -2.53 -26.49 16.15
C ARG A 430 -2.42 -25.01 16.55
N THR A 431 -3.51 -24.49 17.11
CA THR A 431 -3.61 -23.07 17.50
C THR A 431 -3.16 -22.77 18.93
N ASP A 432 -2.61 -23.76 19.62
CA ASP A 432 -2.07 -23.60 20.97
C ASP A 432 -0.74 -22.82 20.98
N PHE A 433 -0.04 -22.75 19.86
CA PHE A 433 1.22 -22.00 19.72
C PHE A 433 1.31 -21.14 18.44
N LEU A 434 0.47 -21.39 17.44
CA LEU A 434 0.46 -20.63 16.18
C LEU A 434 -0.92 -20.01 15.89
N SER A 435 -0.96 -18.86 15.23
CA SER A 435 -2.21 -18.36 14.65
C SER A 435 -2.64 -19.28 13.51
N ASP A 436 -3.93 -19.58 13.41
CA ASP A 436 -4.51 -20.28 12.26
C ASP A 436 -4.27 -19.52 10.96
N ASP A 437 -4.23 -18.18 11.04
CA ASP A 437 -3.93 -17.31 9.90
C ASP A 437 -2.59 -17.60 9.21
N LEU A 438 -1.61 -18.11 9.96
CA LEU A 438 -0.28 -18.39 9.41
C LEU A 438 -0.28 -19.58 8.45
N PHE A 439 -1.22 -20.53 8.59
CA PHE A 439 -1.27 -21.71 7.73
C PHE A 439 -1.74 -21.37 6.32
N TRP A 440 -2.87 -20.65 6.19
CA TRP A 440 -3.36 -20.25 4.87
C TRP A 440 -2.46 -19.19 4.24
N LEU A 441 -1.86 -18.29 5.03
CA LEU A 441 -0.88 -17.32 4.55
C LEU A 441 0.36 -18.03 4.01
N TYR A 442 0.93 -18.96 4.77
CA TYR A 442 2.10 -19.72 4.35
C TYR A 442 1.83 -20.52 3.09
N ALA A 443 0.69 -21.22 3.02
CA ALA A 443 0.28 -21.97 1.83
C ALA A 443 0.18 -21.08 0.58
N SER A 444 -0.39 -19.88 0.71
CA SER A 444 -0.53 -18.95 -0.41
C SER A 444 0.82 -18.53 -1.01
N VAL A 445 1.84 -18.32 -0.17
CA VAL A 445 3.18 -17.92 -0.61
C VAL A 445 3.94 -19.14 -1.14
N LEU A 446 3.86 -20.27 -0.43
CA LEU A 446 4.52 -21.52 -0.79
C LEU A 446 4.10 -21.99 -2.19
N MET A 447 2.80 -22.03 -2.46
CA MET A 447 2.25 -22.51 -3.74
C MET A 447 2.41 -21.49 -4.88
N GLY A 448 2.55 -20.20 -4.57
CA GLY A 448 2.77 -19.14 -5.56
C GLY A 448 1.75 -19.16 -6.71
N ARG A 449 2.23 -19.39 -7.93
CA ARG A 449 1.39 -19.37 -9.15
C ARG A 449 0.47 -20.58 -9.25
N GLU A 450 0.85 -21.69 -8.64
CA GLU A 450 0.20 -22.99 -8.77
C GLU A 450 -0.93 -23.20 -7.76
N GLY A 451 -1.03 -22.31 -6.76
CA GLY A 451 -2.09 -22.37 -5.74
C GLY A 451 -2.90 -21.08 -5.61
N ARG A 452 -4.06 -21.23 -4.99
CA ARG A 452 -4.95 -20.13 -4.59
C ARG A 452 -5.46 -20.36 -3.18
N VAL A 453 -5.78 -19.29 -2.47
CA VAL A 453 -6.40 -19.38 -1.15
C VAL A 453 -7.78 -18.77 -1.20
N VAL A 454 -8.78 -19.52 -0.74
CA VAL A 454 -10.15 -19.01 -0.60
C VAL A 454 -10.33 -18.45 0.79
N THR A 455 -10.36 -17.13 0.89
CA THR A 455 -10.60 -16.39 2.13
C THR A 455 -11.15 -15.01 1.80
N ASN A 456 -12.01 -14.49 2.66
CA ASN A 456 -12.41 -13.08 2.66
C ASN A 456 -11.57 -12.25 3.63
N ASP A 457 -10.66 -12.87 4.42
CA ASP A 457 -9.70 -12.12 5.20
C ASP A 457 -8.67 -11.46 4.28
N GLN A 458 -8.63 -10.13 4.33
CA GLN A 458 -7.76 -9.31 3.50
C GLN A 458 -6.39 -9.10 4.12
N GLY A 459 -6.15 -9.59 5.34
CA GLY A 459 -4.86 -9.48 6.01
C GLY A 459 -4.41 -8.05 6.32
N ARG A 460 -5.34 -7.07 6.31
CA ARG A 460 -5.02 -5.63 6.23
C ARG A 460 -4.05 -5.14 7.30
N ASP A 461 -4.32 -5.46 8.56
CA ASP A 461 -3.44 -5.11 9.68
C ASP A 461 -2.67 -6.33 10.19
N HIS A 462 -3.28 -7.50 10.08
CA HIS A 462 -2.71 -8.74 10.59
C HIS A 462 -1.63 -9.28 9.67
N VAL A 463 -1.81 -9.41 8.36
CA VAL A 463 -0.76 -9.93 7.46
C VAL A 463 0.43 -8.97 7.37
N PHE A 464 0.20 -7.66 7.32
CA PHE A 464 1.30 -6.68 7.37
C PHE A 464 2.08 -6.76 8.70
N ALA A 465 1.39 -6.73 9.85
CA ALA A 465 2.04 -6.95 11.15
C ALA A 465 2.61 -8.38 11.31
N LEU A 466 2.07 -9.35 10.57
CA LEU A 466 2.50 -10.75 10.50
C LEU A 466 3.64 -10.98 9.50
N LEU A 467 4.04 -9.98 8.72
CA LEU A 467 5.18 -10.10 7.82
C LEU A 467 6.31 -9.15 8.19
N ASN A 468 5.97 -7.96 8.70
CA ASN A 468 6.94 -6.87 9.00
C ASN A 468 7.21 -6.66 10.50
N GLY A 469 6.73 -7.58 11.34
CA GLY A 469 6.89 -7.52 12.80
C GLY A 469 5.92 -6.56 13.48
N TYR A 470 5.72 -6.72 14.80
CA TYR A 470 4.85 -5.82 15.58
C TYR A 470 5.51 -4.47 15.92
N THR A 471 6.84 -4.37 15.78
CA THR A 471 7.65 -3.19 16.15
C THR A 471 7.45 -2.02 15.18
N THR A 472 7.16 -2.26 13.90
CA THR A 472 6.98 -1.21 12.87
C THR A 472 5.59 -0.57 12.88
N THR A 473 4.54 -1.28 13.27
CA THR A 473 3.14 -0.79 13.23
C THR A 473 2.70 0.16 14.35
N ARG A 474 3.54 0.42 15.37
CA ARG A 474 3.16 1.33 16.47
C ARG A 474 3.27 2.83 16.12
N GLY A 475 3.87 3.17 14.98
CA GLY A 475 4.10 4.55 14.54
C GLY A 475 2.90 5.29 13.96
N ASN A 476 1.94 4.60 13.30
CA ASN A 476 0.98 5.29 12.41
C ASN A 476 -0.53 5.04 12.69
N CYS A 477 -0.94 4.48 13.83
CA CYS A 477 -2.37 4.26 14.11
C CYS A 477 -2.86 4.60 15.53
N ARG A 478 -2.20 5.52 16.24
CA ARG A 478 -2.76 6.09 17.47
C ARG A 478 -2.72 7.61 17.46
N GLN A 479 -3.90 8.22 17.51
CA GLN A 479 -4.02 9.62 17.90
C GLN A 479 -3.28 9.86 19.23
N PRO A 480 -2.60 11.01 19.39
CA PRO A 480 -1.70 11.23 20.51
C PRO A 480 -2.50 11.45 21.79
N LYS A 481 -2.53 10.44 22.67
CA LYS A 481 -2.78 10.66 24.09
C LYS A 481 -1.45 10.86 24.81
N LYS A 482 -1.31 12.04 25.40
CA LYS A 482 -0.25 12.44 26.34
C LYS A 482 -0.10 11.39 27.45
N SER A 483 1.09 10.79 27.60
CA SER A 483 1.74 10.62 28.92
C SER A 483 3.06 9.86 28.84
N LYS A 484 4.08 10.51 29.40
CA LYS A 484 5.22 10.03 30.21
C LYS A 484 6.13 8.92 29.67
N ALA A 485 7.40 9.31 29.60
CA ALA A 485 8.58 8.50 29.36
C ALA A 485 8.66 7.30 30.31
N SER A 486 8.96 6.13 29.74
CA SER A 486 9.63 5.03 30.43
C SER A 486 10.81 4.59 29.58
N THR A 487 11.99 4.90 30.10
CA THR A 487 13.30 4.42 29.69
C THR A 487 13.38 2.93 29.97
N HIS A 488 13.43 2.10 28.93
CA HIS A 488 14.11 0.80 28.95
C HIS A 488 14.48 0.47 27.51
N GLY A 489 15.79 0.40 27.25
CA GLY A 489 16.34 -0.14 26.04
C GLY A 489 16.17 -1.65 26.07
N ASP A 490 15.57 -2.19 25.02
CA ASP A 490 15.77 -3.58 24.61
C ASP A 490 16.38 -3.52 23.22
N ASP A 491 17.62 -4.01 23.14
CA ASP A 491 18.34 -4.32 21.92
C ASP A 491 17.57 -5.42 21.17
N ASP A 492 16.77 -5.06 20.17
CA ASP A 492 16.16 -6.04 19.27
C ASP A 492 17.01 -6.13 17.99
N HIS A 493 18.05 -6.96 18.09
CA HIS A 493 18.78 -7.49 16.96
C HIS A 493 17.90 -8.44 16.16
N SER A 494 17.16 -7.93 15.19
CA SER A 494 16.77 -8.75 14.03
C SER A 494 16.68 -7.88 12.79
N GLY A 495 17.66 -8.05 11.89
CA GLY A 495 17.66 -7.48 10.54
C GLY A 495 16.60 -8.11 9.64
N ILE A 496 15.35 -8.16 10.11
CA ILE A 496 14.20 -8.64 9.34
C ILE A 496 13.85 -7.52 8.38
N ALA A 497 14.30 -7.67 7.15
CA ALA A 497 13.98 -6.74 6.08
C ALA A 497 12.45 -6.60 5.94
N ASN A 498 11.99 -5.39 5.68
CA ASN A 498 10.59 -4.98 5.64
C ASN A 498 9.97 -5.36 4.27
N ILE A 499 8.98 -6.26 4.23
CA ILE A 499 8.27 -6.62 2.99
C ILE A 499 7.51 -5.38 2.49
N SER A 500 7.77 -5.01 1.23
CA SER A 500 7.15 -3.84 0.62
C SER A 500 5.64 -4.01 0.45
N LEU A 501 4.91 -2.89 0.55
CA LEU A 501 3.46 -2.86 0.29
C LEU A 501 3.11 -3.30 -1.14
N ASP A 502 3.96 -2.97 -2.12
CA ASP A 502 3.81 -3.45 -3.50
C ASP A 502 3.85 -4.97 -3.59
N LEU A 503 4.85 -5.61 -2.95
CA LEU A 503 4.98 -7.06 -2.97
C LEU A 503 3.76 -7.74 -2.32
N LEU A 504 3.24 -7.18 -1.22
CA LEU A 504 2.00 -7.66 -0.60
C LEU A 504 0.78 -7.49 -1.52
N ALA A 505 0.68 -6.37 -2.23
CA ALA A 505 -0.41 -6.13 -3.17
C ALA A 505 -0.35 -7.12 -4.34
N ARG A 506 0.84 -7.35 -4.92
CA ARG A 506 1.05 -8.34 -6.00
C ARG A 506 0.76 -9.75 -5.54
N TRP A 507 1.20 -10.14 -4.35
CA TRP A 507 0.88 -11.43 -3.75
C TRP A 507 -0.63 -11.63 -3.62
N ARG A 508 -1.35 -10.64 -3.06
CA ARG A 508 -2.80 -10.70 -2.87
C ARG A 508 -3.54 -10.83 -4.19
N ASP A 509 -3.17 -9.99 -5.16
CA ASP A 509 -3.73 -9.99 -6.50
C ASP A 509 -3.42 -11.29 -7.26
N LEU A 510 -2.45 -12.09 -6.83
CA LEU A 510 -2.12 -13.37 -7.46
C LEU A 510 -2.85 -14.55 -6.81
N THR A 511 -2.97 -14.56 -5.48
CA THR A 511 -3.27 -15.78 -4.72
C THR A 511 -4.67 -15.83 -4.10
N ILE A 512 -5.27 -14.69 -3.73
CA ILE A 512 -6.52 -14.67 -2.95
C ILE A 512 -7.76 -14.75 -3.84
N VAL A 513 -8.67 -15.66 -3.49
CA VAL A 513 -9.99 -15.84 -4.10
C VAL A 513 -11.04 -15.47 -3.05
N ASN A 514 -11.76 -14.38 -3.27
CA ASN A 514 -12.85 -13.99 -2.38
C ASN A 514 -14.09 -14.85 -2.64
N ILE A 515 -14.99 -14.92 -1.67
CA ILE A 515 -16.15 -15.79 -1.72
C ILE A 515 -17.43 -15.07 -1.26
N GLU A 516 -18.49 -15.24 -2.03
CA GLU A 516 -19.85 -14.81 -1.68
C GLU A 516 -20.74 -16.05 -1.57
N ILE A 517 -21.43 -16.19 -0.43
CA ILE A 517 -22.39 -17.26 -0.17
C ILE A 517 -23.73 -16.61 0.13
N LYS A 518 -24.73 -16.82 -0.73
CA LYS A 518 -26.12 -16.43 -0.45
C LYS A 518 -26.89 -17.65 0.02
N HIS A 519 -27.73 -17.45 1.02
CA HIS A 519 -28.64 -18.47 1.54
C HIS A 519 -30.06 -18.10 1.13
N GLU A 520 -30.93 -19.11 1.02
CA GLU A 520 -32.33 -18.88 0.69
C GLU A 520 -32.99 -17.97 1.72
N GLU A 521 -33.85 -17.05 1.26
CA GLU A 521 -34.63 -16.20 2.14
C GLU A 521 -35.73 -17.05 2.81
N VAL A 522 -35.60 -17.27 4.11
CA VAL A 522 -36.66 -17.91 4.89
C VAL A 522 -37.53 -16.79 5.49
N GLU A 523 -38.77 -16.66 5.01
CA GLU A 523 -39.76 -15.81 5.67
C GLU A 523 -39.93 -16.28 7.12
N TYR A 524 -39.60 -15.41 8.08
CA TYR A 524 -39.92 -15.59 9.49
C TYR A 524 -41.44 -15.45 9.67
N SER A 525 -42.21 -16.47 9.27
CA SER A 525 -43.61 -16.59 9.64
C SER A 525 -43.65 -16.94 11.13
N SER A 526 -43.99 -15.94 11.93
CA SER A 526 -44.02 -15.92 13.40
C SER A 526 -45.09 -16.82 14.04
N GLY A 527 -45.36 -18.01 13.50
CA GLY A 527 -46.51 -18.82 13.91
C GLY A 527 -46.37 -20.35 13.83
N ALA A 528 -45.28 -20.92 13.34
CA ALA A 528 -45.13 -22.39 13.30
C ALA A 528 -43.81 -22.82 13.93
N GLY A 529 -43.89 -23.68 14.94
CA GLY A 529 -42.75 -24.28 15.64
C GLY A 529 -41.89 -25.14 14.73
N ARG A 530 -41.08 -24.50 13.89
CA ARG A 530 -39.95 -25.15 13.22
C ARG A 530 -38.76 -25.18 14.15
N ASP A 531 -38.07 -26.31 14.15
CA ASP A 531 -36.81 -26.53 14.82
C ASP A 531 -35.85 -25.36 14.55
N SER A 532 -35.49 -24.62 15.60
CA SER A 532 -34.54 -23.49 15.52
C SER A 532 -33.11 -23.93 15.15
N THR A 533 -32.92 -25.22 14.90
CA THR A 533 -31.68 -25.91 14.54
C THR A 533 -31.55 -26.22 13.04
N ALA A 534 -32.63 -26.07 12.25
CA ALA A 534 -32.60 -26.34 10.81
C ALA A 534 -31.73 -25.32 10.08
N LEU A 535 -30.70 -25.81 9.37
CA LEU A 535 -29.77 -24.97 8.60
C LEU A 535 -30.47 -24.39 7.36
N VAL A 536 -30.34 -23.08 7.15
CA VAL A 536 -30.84 -22.44 5.93
C VAL A 536 -30.03 -22.95 4.72
N PRO A 537 -30.66 -23.46 3.64
CA PRO A 537 -29.93 -23.93 2.47
C PRO A 537 -29.09 -22.84 1.79
N ILE A 538 -28.02 -23.27 1.12
CA ILE A 538 -27.18 -22.37 0.31
C ILE A 538 -27.85 -22.21 -1.07
N GLU A 539 -28.23 -20.99 -1.42
CA GLU A 539 -28.82 -20.65 -2.71
C GLU A 539 -27.74 -20.62 -3.81
N PHE A 540 -26.64 -19.90 -3.56
CA PHE A 540 -25.50 -19.92 -4.48
C PHE A 540 -24.17 -19.63 -3.78
N ILE A 541 -23.11 -20.12 -4.43
CA ILE A 541 -21.71 -19.83 -4.10
C ILE A 541 -21.05 -19.20 -5.32
N ARG A 542 -20.53 -17.99 -5.13
CA ARG A 542 -19.74 -17.27 -6.13
C ARG A 542 -18.30 -17.10 -5.65
N LEU A 543 -17.36 -17.64 -6.41
CA LEU A 543 -15.93 -17.44 -6.21
C LEU A 543 -15.47 -16.29 -7.09
N LEU A 544 -14.81 -15.31 -6.47
CA LEU A 544 -14.27 -14.13 -7.11
C LEU A 544 -12.76 -14.32 -7.29
N HIS A 545 -12.40 -14.96 -8.41
CA HIS A 545 -11.01 -15.19 -8.77
C HIS A 545 -10.31 -13.85 -9.09
N PRO A 546 -8.98 -13.76 -8.84
CA PRO A 546 -8.21 -12.62 -9.27
C PRO A 546 -8.36 -12.34 -10.76
N GLN A 547 -8.32 -11.07 -11.15
CA GLN A 547 -8.34 -10.71 -12.57
C GLN A 547 -7.10 -11.28 -13.29
N PRO A 548 -7.22 -11.62 -14.59
CA PRO A 548 -6.10 -12.14 -15.39
C PRO A 548 -5.01 -11.08 -15.65
N PHE A 549 -5.23 -9.85 -15.20
CA PHE A 549 -4.30 -8.73 -15.26
C PHE A 549 -4.16 -8.05 -13.90
N SER A 550 -3.15 -7.20 -13.75
CA SER A 550 -2.99 -6.31 -12.60
C SER A 550 -3.58 -4.94 -12.92
N ARG A 551 -4.37 -4.42 -11.99
CA ARG A 551 -4.97 -3.08 -12.09
C ARG A 551 -3.95 -2.03 -11.66
N VAL A 552 -2.96 -1.80 -12.54
CA VAL A 552 -1.86 -0.83 -12.39
C VAL A 552 -1.57 -0.13 -13.73
N PRO A 553 -0.96 1.07 -13.72
CA PRO A 553 -0.40 1.69 -14.92
C PRO A 553 0.58 0.72 -15.60
N GLN A 554 0.43 0.52 -16.91
CA GLN A 554 1.23 -0.48 -17.63
C GLN A 554 1.42 -0.16 -19.11
N VAL A 555 2.55 -0.61 -19.63
CA VAL A 555 2.87 -0.68 -21.06
C VAL A 555 2.57 -2.10 -21.54
N THR A 556 1.80 -2.25 -22.61
CA THR A 556 1.48 -3.58 -23.18
C THR A 556 2.20 -3.86 -24.49
N ALA A 557 2.59 -2.81 -25.22
CA ALA A 557 3.35 -2.86 -26.47
C ALA A 557 4.00 -1.48 -26.70
N PRO A 558 4.95 -1.34 -27.65
CA PRO A 558 5.47 -0.04 -28.05
C PRO A 558 4.31 0.93 -28.36
N GLN A 559 4.29 2.10 -27.73
CA GLN A 559 3.23 3.10 -27.89
C GLN A 559 1.82 2.70 -27.40
N HIS A 560 1.64 1.58 -26.68
CA HIS A 560 0.36 1.18 -26.07
C HIS A 560 0.41 1.27 -24.53
N PHE A 561 -0.39 2.18 -23.98
CA PHE A 561 -0.39 2.52 -22.55
C PHE A 561 -1.78 2.39 -21.93
N HIS A 562 -1.83 1.85 -20.72
CA HIS A 562 -3.07 1.63 -19.99
C HIS A 562 -2.97 2.18 -18.57
N PHE A 563 -3.92 3.03 -18.18
CA PHE A 563 -3.99 3.63 -16.86
C PHE A 563 -5.34 3.30 -16.20
N PRO A 564 -5.37 2.51 -15.10
CA PRO A 564 -6.58 2.35 -14.33
C PRO A 564 -6.91 3.65 -13.60
N ILE A 565 -8.18 4.04 -13.60
CA ILE A 565 -8.66 5.30 -13.03
C ILE A 565 -9.38 5.03 -11.71
N ALA A 566 -9.04 5.83 -10.69
CA ALA A 566 -9.71 5.82 -9.40
C ALA A 566 -11.09 6.53 -9.46
N ASP A 567 -12.10 5.91 -8.85
CA ASP A 567 -13.47 6.44 -8.86
C ASP A 567 -13.72 7.37 -7.65
N GLN A 568 -13.50 8.68 -7.84
CA GLN A 568 -13.53 9.77 -6.85
C GLN A 568 -12.63 9.58 -5.61
N ALA A 569 -12.04 10.69 -5.15
CA ALA A 569 -11.06 10.73 -4.07
C ALA A 569 -11.62 10.20 -2.74
N THR A 570 -11.40 8.92 -2.46
CA THR A 570 -11.32 8.46 -1.07
C THR A 570 -9.86 8.38 -0.70
N SER A 571 -9.33 9.49 -0.17
CA SER A 571 -8.24 9.41 0.80
C SER A 571 -8.65 8.40 1.87
N THR A 572 -7.74 7.51 2.24
CA THR A 572 -7.88 6.35 3.13
C THR A 572 -8.22 5.03 2.42
N GLU A 573 -7.22 4.13 2.43
CA GLU A 573 -7.31 2.68 2.16
C GLU A 573 -8.22 1.94 3.18
N HIS A 574 -9.14 2.63 3.85
CA HIS A 574 -9.92 2.14 4.98
C HIS A 574 -11.39 1.92 4.60
N ARG A 575 -11.69 1.05 3.63
CA ARG A 575 -13.08 0.56 3.44
C ARG A 575 -13.16 -0.94 3.13
N HIS A 576 -14.21 -1.56 3.66
CA HIS A 576 -14.51 -3.00 3.56
C HIS A 576 -14.82 -3.42 2.10
N PRO A 577 -14.32 -4.56 1.60
CA PRO A 577 -14.56 -5.02 0.22
C PRO A 577 -15.99 -5.49 -0.04
N VAL A 578 -16.80 -5.74 0.99
CA VAL A 578 -18.23 -6.08 0.77
C VAL A 578 -18.96 -4.92 0.07
N GLN A 579 -18.41 -3.69 0.11
CA GLN A 579 -18.86 -2.53 -0.67
C GLN A 579 -18.11 -2.30 -1.99
N ASN A 580 -17.23 -3.20 -2.45
CA ASN A 580 -16.56 -3.06 -3.77
C ASN A 580 -17.50 -3.33 -4.95
N GLN A 581 -18.71 -3.83 -4.75
CA GLN A 581 -19.66 -4.13 -5.84
C GLN A 581 -20.20 -2.88 -6.57
N ARG A 582 -19.87 -1.66 -6.13
CA ARG A 582 -20.29 -0.41 -6.81
C ARG A 582 -19.14 0.55 -7.17
N LYS A 583 -17.87 0.13 -7.08
CA LYS A 583 -16.79 0.94 -7.67
C LYS A 583 -16.89 0.81 -9.19
N ARG A 584 -17.14 1.90 -9.91
CA ARG A 584 -17.07 1.88 -11.37
C ARG A 584 -15.60 1.80 -11.75
N THR A 585 -15.15 0.59 -12.10
CA THR A 585 -13.78 0.40 -12.54
C THR A 585 -13.62 0.99 -13.92
N ARG A 586 -12.65 1.89 -14.10
CA ARG A 586 -12.40 2.55 -15.39
C ARG A 586 -10.94 2.43 -15.77
N TRP A 587 -10.68 2.48 -17.07
CA TRP A 587 -9.35 2.50 -17.66
C TRP A 587 -9.26 3.59 -18.71
N LEU A 588 -8.11 4.25 -18.79
CA LEU A 588 -7.68 5.04 -19.92
C LEU A 588 -6.76 4.17 -20.77
N CYS A 589 -7.08 4.01 -22.05
CA CYS A 589 -6.20 3.39 -23.03
C CYS A 589 -5.70 4.51 -23.95
N ALA A 590 -4.39 4.65 -24.06
CA ALA A 590 -3.74 5.55 -25.00
C ALA A 590 -2.85 4.72 -25.93
N TYR A 591 -3.09 4.79 -27.23
CA TYR A 591 -2.33 4.03 -28.22
C TYR A 591 -2.17 4.81 -29.52
N ARG A 592 -1.19 4.42 -30.33
CA ARG A 592 -1.10 4.84 -31.74
C ARG A 592 -1.43 3.65 -32.62
N GLU A 593 -2.15 3.90 -33.70
CA GLU A 593 -2.33 2.89 -34.73
C GLU A 593 -0.96 2.68 -35.40
N GLU A 594 -0.46 1.46 -35.40
CA GLU A 594 0.73 1.13 -36.20
C GLU A 594 0.43 1.54 -37.64
N ALA A 595 1.30 2.36 -38.23
CA ALA A 595 1.21 2.62 -39.67
C ALA A 595 1.35 1.26 -40.36
N ILE A 596 0.23 0.73 -40.87
CA ILE A 596 0.22 -0.41 -41.76
C ILE A 596 0.99 0.05 -43.00
N ASN A 597 2.29 -0.21 -43.03
CA ASN A 597 3.11 -0.14 -44.23
C ASN A 597 3.25 -1.54 -44.81
#